data_AF-A0A1C6DXV7-F1
#
_entry.id   AF-A0A1C6DXV7-F1
#
_cell.length_a   1.000
_cell.length_b   1.000
_cell.length_c   1.000
_cell.angle_alpha   90.00
_cell.angle_beta   90.00
_cell.angle_gamma   90.00
#
_symmetry.space_group_name_H-M   'P 1'
#
loop_
_entity.id
_entity.type
_entity.pdbx_description
1 polymer ?
#
loop_
_entity_poly.entity_id
_entity_poly.type
_entity_poly.pdbx_seq_one_letter_code
_entity_poly.pdbx_strand_id
1 'polypeptide(L)'
;MPKKDPIPVYIFTGFLESGKTRFIKEILADPGFTENERTALLLCEEGIEEYDEQELLRYGTALVPIESASRLTPNILKRVEQKYDPDRILIEYNGMWKLDDLTSVFPARWELYQIVTTVDASTFALYSANMGPMMFEHITTADLVVFNRCTDALKEMLYQKNIRAMNPRATIYLDDVDGNSEDYARNMPLPFDLNADIIDIGDEDYGLWYIDATGDPSKYDGKTIRFRAQVYVGGNVPSGSFVPGRFGMVCCADDVTFLGFLCRYPNAKDLKLRDWVRVTASVTVEALPQYRGEGPVLHAVEVVPADRPAEELVYFN
;
A
#
# COMPACT_ATOMS: atom_id res chain seq x y z
N MET A 1 -24.50 10.64 -26.82
CA MET A 1 -23.19 11.31 -26.85
C MET A 1 -22.13 10.23 -26.81
N PRO A 2 -21.05 10.30 -27.61
CA PRO A 2 -19.95 9.35 -27.43
C PRO A 2 -19.44 9.45 -25.99
N LYS A 3 -19.23 8.30 -25.33
CA LYS A 3 -18.56 8.26 -24.03
C LYS A 3 -17.15 8.82 -24.26
N LYS A 4 -16.84 9.95 -23.63
CA LYS A 4 -15.45 10.43 -23.55
C LYS A 4 -14.66 9.49 -22.65
N ASP A 5 -13.38 9.31 -22.94
CA ASP A 5 -12.49 8.45 -22.15
C ASP A 5 -12.37 8.94 -20.70
N PRO A 6 -12.16 8.01 -19.74
CA PRO A 6 -11.88 8.36 -18.35
C PRO A 6 -10.58 9.15 -18.24
N ILE A 7 -10.50 10.02 -17.23
CA ILE A 7 -9.34 10.86 -16.93
C ILE A 7 -8.70 10.28 -15.66
N PRO A 8 -7.48 9.74 -15.74
CA PRO A 8 -6.77 9.24 -14.57
C PRO A 8 -6.41 10.38 -13.62
N VAL A 9 -6.63 10.15 -12.32
CA VAL A 9 -6.29 11.07 -11.24
C VAL A 9 -5.21 10.46 -10.36
N TYR A 10 -4.10 11.17 -10.22
CA TYR A 10 -3.01 10.86 -9.31
C TYR A 10 -3.12 11.80 -8.11
N ILE A 11 -3.17 11.24 -6.91
CA ILE A 11 -3.22 12.01 -5.67
C ILE A 11 -1.87 11.91 -4.99
N PHE A 12 -1.23 13.05 -4.75
CA PHE A 12 -0.02 13.17 -3.97
C PHE A 12 -0.39 13.70 -2.59
N THR A 13 -0.16 12.88 -1.57
CA THR A 13 -0.41 13.21 -0.17
C THR A 13 0.86 12.95 0.64
N GLY A 14 0.81 13.24 1.93
CA GLY A 14 1.95 13.17 2.82
C GLY A 14 1.86 14.23 3.88
N PHE A 15 2.54 13.97 5.00
CA PHE A 15 2.53 14.87 6.14
C PHE A 15 3.26 16.19 5.84
N LEU A 16 3.23 17.16 6.78
CA LEU A 16 3.89 18.46 6.59
C LEU A 16 5.35 18.29 6.18
N GLU A 17 5.76 19.09 5.19
CA GLU A 17 7.14 19.15 4.68
C GLU A 17 7.71 17.81 4.17
N SER A 18 6.82 16.85 3.87
CA SER A 18 7.18 15.51 3.39
C SER A 18 7.80 15.47 1.98
N GLY A 19 7.87 16.60 1.26
CA GLY A 19 8.52 16.68 -0.05
C GLY A 19 7.61 16.51 -1.27
N LYS A 20 6.26 16.55 -1.10
CA LYS A 20 5.26 16.43 -2.18
C LYS A 20 5.59 17.28 -3.41
N THR A 21 5.75 18.60 -3.21
CA THR A 21 5.98 19.56 -4.30
C THR A 21 7.21 19.20 -5.13
N ARG A 22 8.31 18.84 -4.45
CA ARG A 22 9.56 18.45 -5.10
C ARG A 22 9.39 17.17 -5.92
N PHE A 23 8.74 16.16 -5.34
CA PHE A 23 8.48 14.90 -6.00
C PHE A 23 7.62 15.08 -7.27
N ILE A 24 6.58 15.91 -7.20
CA ILE A 24 5.75 16.24 -8.37
C ILE A 24 6.57 16.94 -9.46
N LYS A 25 7.44 17.89 -9.09
CA LYS A 25 8.33 18.56 -10.05
C LYS A 25 9.28 17.58 -10.74
N GLU A 26 9.87 16.66 -9.98
CA GLU A 26 10.77 15.63 -10.52
C GLU A 26 10.03 14.70 -11.49
N ILE A 27 8.79 14.29 -11.18
CA ILE A 27 7.92 13.52 -12.09
C ILE A 27 7.57 14.31 -13.35
N LEU A 28 7.18 15.58 -13.21
CA LEU A 28 6.85 16.42 -14.36
C LEU A 28 8.07 16.72 -15.24
N ALA A 29 9.29 16.67 -14.68
CA ALA A 29 10.52 16.82 -15.45
C ALA A 29 10.89 15.53 -16.23
N ASP A 30 10.33 14.37 -15.86
CA ASP A 30 10.58 13.10 -16.55
C ASP A 30 9.89 13.09 -17.93
N PRO A 31 10.65 13.01 -19.04
CA PRO A 31 10.08 12.91 -20.38
C PRO A 31 9.18 11.69 -20.57
N GLY A 32 9.47 10.58 -19.88
CA GLY A 32 8.67 9.36 -19.94
C GLY A 32 7.31 9.49 -19.28
N PHE A 33 7.16 10.43 -18.34
CA PHE A 33 5.87 10.77 -17.75
C PHE A 33 5.13 11.76 -18.64
N THR A 34 5.79 12.80 -19.14
CA THR A 34 5.15 13.99 -19.74
C THR A 34 4.88 13.96 -21.25
N GLU A 35 5.24 12.88 -21.94
CA GLU A 35 5.17 12.85 -23.41
C GLU A 35 3.73 12.99 -23.95
N ASN A 36 3.41 14.18 -24.48
CA ASN A 36 2.17 14.54 -25.20
C ASN A 36 0.85 14.54 -24.41
N GLU A 37 0.89 14.63 -23.08
CA GLU A 37 -0.34 14.68 -22.25
C GLU A 37 -0.53 16.03 -21.56
N ARG A 38 -1.75 16.57 -21.64
CA ARG A 38 -2.16 17.79 -20.92
C ARG A 38 -2.48 17.44 -19.48
N THR A 39 -1.87 18.17 -18.57
CA THR A 39 -2.01 17.92 -17.13
C THR A 39 -2.72 19.08 -16.46
N ALA A 40 -3.71 18.80 -15.61
CA ALA A 40 -4.21 19.78 -14.64
C ALA A 40 -3.65 19.43 -13.26
N LEU A 41 -2.84 20.32 -12.68
CA LEU A 41 -2.28 20.20 -11.34
C LEU A 41 -3.11 21.01 -10.35
N LEU A 42 -3.87 20.33 -9.49
CA LEU A 42 -4.64 20.93 -8.40
C LEU A 42 -3.75 21.07 -7.17
N LEU A 43 -3.49 22.31 -6.75
CA LEU A 43 -2.64 22.61 -5.59
C LEU A 43 -3.52 22.96 -4.38
N CYS A 44 -3.58 22.06 -3.40
CA CYS A 44 -4.46 22.18 -2.22
C CYS A 44 -3.73 22.63 -0.94
N GLU A 45 -2.42 22.83 -1.01
CA GLU A 45 -1.56 23.21 0.11
C GLU A 45 -0.56 24.27 -0.35
N GLU A 46 -0.16 25.14 0.55
CA GLU A 46 0.98 26.04 0.33
C GLU A 46 2.25 25.31 0.76
N GLY A 47 3.11 24.99 -0.21
CA GLY A 47 4.42 24.39 0.03
C GLY A 47 5.49 25.44 0.34
N ILE A 48 6.63 24.99 0.88
CA ILE A 48 7.85 25.81 0.97
C ILE A 48 8.40 26.11 -0.43
N GLU A 49 8.26 25.15 -1.33
CA GLU A 49 8.63 25.30 -2.72
C GLU A 49 7.44 25.81 -3.54
N GLU A 50 7.73 26.72 -4.47
CA GLU A 50 6.75 27.20 -5.45
C GLU A 50 6.95 26.52 -6.80
N TYR A 51 5.87 26.41 -7.58
CA TYR A 51 5.96 25.98 -8.98
C TYR A 51 6.32 27.15 -9.88
N ASP A 52 7.27 26.94 -10.80
CA ASP A 52 7.55 27.89 -11.87
C ASP A 52 6.52 27.69 -13.01
N GLU A 53 5.73 28.73 -13.28
CA GLU A 53 4.69 28.67 -14.32
C GLU A 53 5.27 28.41 -15.72
N GLN A 54 6.49 28.88 -16.03
CA GLN A 54 7.10 28.66 -17.33
C GLN A 54 7.55 27.20 -17.49
N GLU A 55 8.07 26.59 -16.44
CA GLU A 55 8.39 25.16 -16.42
C GLU A 55 7.12 24.31 -16.56
N LEU A 56 6.07 24.61 -15.80
CA LEU A 56 4.80 23.90 -15.92
C LEU A 56 4.22 23.98 -17.34
N LEU A 57 4.30 25.15 -17.97
CA LEU A 57 3.88 25.32 -19.37
C LEU A 57 4.70 24.48 -20.34
N ARG A 58 6.01 24.32 -20.11
CA ARG A 58 6.88 23.45 -20.94
C ARG A 58 6.46 21.99 -20.84
N TYR A 59 5.96 21.57 -19.67
CA TYR A 59 5.45 20.21 -19.43
C TYR A 59 3.97 20.02 -19.79
N GLY A 60 3.33 21.03 -20.39
CA GLY A 60 1.90 20.95 -20.72
C GLY A 60 0.98 20.91 -19.50
N THR A 61 1.44 21.48 -18.37
CA THR A 61 0.75 21.44 -17.08
C THR A 61 0.12 22.80 -16.76
N ALA A 62 -1.17 22.79 -16.43
CA ALA A 62 -1.88 23.94 -15.90
C ALA A 62 -2.01 23.85 -14.39
N LEU A 63 -1.50 24.86 -13.67
CA LEU A 63 -1.66 24.98 -12.23
C LEU A 63 -3.05 25.52 -11.86
N VAL A 64 -3.70 24.88 -10.90
CA VAL A 64 -5.03 25.24 -10.41
C VAL A 64 -5.02 25.30 -8.87
N PRO A 65 -4.84 26.49 -8.29
CA PRO A 65 -4.87 26.66 -6.83
C PRO A 65 -6.26 26.38 -6.24
N ILE A 66 -6.30 25.60 -5.16
CA ILE A 66 -7.48 25.24 -4.38
C ILE A 66 -7.21 25.58 -2.91
N GLU A 67 -7.51 26.82 -2.53
CA GLU A 67 -7.17 27.40 -1.21
C GLU A 67 -7.91 26.76 -0.02
N SER A 68 -8.94 25.95 -0.24
CA SER A 68 -9.66 25.26 0.85
C SER A 68 -10.42 24.03 0.40
N ALA A 69 -10.65 23.10 1.33
CA ALA A 69 -11.44 21.89 1.10
C ALA A 69 -12.84 22.19 0.54
N SER A 70 -13.47 23.30 0.96
CA SER A 70 -14.81 23.71 0.51
C SER A 70 -14.90 24.01 -1.00
N ARG A 71 -13.76 24.20 -1.66
CA ARG A 71 -13.66 24.44 -3.10
C ARG A 71 -13.55 23.15 -3.90
N LEU A 72 -13.24 22.02 -3.26
CA LEU A 72 -13.27 20.70 -3.89
C LEU A 72 -14.73 20.24 -4.02
N THR A 73 -15.40 20.76 -5.03
CA THR A 73 -16.80 20.42 -5.33
C THR A 73 -16.92 19.88 -6.74
N PRO A 74 -17.90 19.01 -7.02
CA PRO A 74 -18.08 18.44 -8.36
C PRO A 74 -18.21 19.52 -9.45
N ASN A 75 -18.84 20.66 -9.12
CA ASN A 75 -19.00 21.78 -10.04
C ASN A 75 -17.67 22.48 -10.37
N ILE A 76 -16.79 22.67 -9.37
CA ILE A 76 -15.48 23.29 -9.59
C ILE A 76 -14.58 22.33 -10.36
N LEU A 77 -14.50 21.06 -9.96
CA LEU A 77 -13.70 20.05 -10.65
C LEU A 77 -14.14 19.87 -12.11
N LYS A 78 -15.44 19.89 -12.39
CA LYS A 78 -15.97 19.87 -13.76
C LYS A 78 -15.61 21.12 -14.57
N ARG A 79 -15.50 22.30 -13.94
CA ARG A 79 -15.02 23.51 -14.63
C ARG A 79 -13.55 23.42 -14.98
N VAL A 80 -12.74 22.80 -14.11
CA VAL A 80 -11.32 22.51 -14.41
C VAL A 80 -11.23 21.59 -15.62
N GLU A 81 -11.98 20.49 -15.63
CA GLU A 81 -12.06 19.58 -16.78
C GLU A 81 -12.44 20.33 -18.07
N GLN A 82 -13.48 21.17 -18.04
CA GLN A 82 -13.93 21.90 -19.22
C GLN A 82 -12.94 22.96 -19.72
N LYS A 83 -12.23 23.62 -18.80
CA LYS A 83 -11.31 24.72 -19.13
C LYS A 83 -10.01 24.21 -19.73
N TYR A 84 -9.46 23.14 -19.16
CA TYR A 84 -8.13 22.65 -19.52
C TYR A 84 -8.18 21.40 -20.42
N ASP A 85 -9.32 20.70 -20.47
CA ASP A 85 -9.51 19.42 -21.18
C ASP A 85 -8.34 18.47 -20.93
N PRO A 86 -8.00 18.18 -19.66
CA PRO A 86 -6.78 17.45 -19.33
C PRO A 86 -6.87 15.98 -19.75
N ASP A 87 -5.73 15.42 -20.13
CA ASP A 87 -5.56 13.99 -20.38
C ASP A 87 -5.31 13.26 -19.04
N ARG A 88 -4.79 13.96 -18.02
CA ARG A 88 -4.66 13.48 -16.63
C ARG A 88 -4.70 14.60 -15.60
N ILE A 89 -4.93 14.22 -14.35
CA ILE A 89 -5.01 15.15 -13.23
C ILE A 89 -4.03 14.74 -12.14
N LEU A 90 -3.24 15.71 -11.68
CA LEU A 90 -2.41 15.56 -10.49
C LEU A 90 -3.02 16.42 -9.38
N ILE A 91 -3.10 15.89 -8.17
CA ILE A 91 -3.60 16.62 -7.00
C ILE A 91 -2.52 16.61 -5.95
N GLU A 92 -1.87 17.76 -5.72
CA GLU A 92 -1.08 17.98 -4.51
C GLU A 92 -2.06 18.25 -3.38
N TYR A 93 -2.40 17.19 -2.66
CA TYR A 93 -3.45 17.20 -1.66
C TYR A 93 -2.93 17.63 -0.30
N ASN A 94 -3.78 18.33 0.45
CA ASN A 94 -3.47 18.71 1.81
C ASN A 94 -3.55 17.47 2.72
N GLY A 95 -2.44 17.12 3.35
CA GLY A 95 -2.35 15.91 4.19
C GLY A 95 -3.29 15.93 5.42
N MET A 96 -3.81 17.10 5.80
CA MET A 96 -4.72 17.23 6.93
C MET A 96 -6.20 16.99 6.58
N TRP A 97 -6.53 16.82 5.29
CA TRP A 97 -7.90 16.59 4.84
C TRP A 97 -8.16 15.11 4.61
N LYS A 98 -9.42 14.68 4.74
CA LYS A 98 -9.82 13.29 4.54
C LYS A 98 -9.86 12.95 3.06
N LEU A 99 -9.15 11.91 2.68
CA LEU A 99 -9.07 11.48 1.28
C LEU A 99 -10.44 11.08 0.70
N ASP A 100 -11.30 10.47 1.51
CA ASP A 100 -12.67 10.09 1.13
C ASP A 100 -13.52 11.30 0.72
N ASP A 101 -13.31 12.47 1.33
CA ASP A 101 -14.05 13.68 0.98
C ASP A 101 -13.70 14.12 -0.46
N LEU A 102 -12.43 13.97 -0.86
CA LEU A 102 -11.98 14.29 -2.23
C LEU A 102 -12.52 13.29 -3.26
N THR A 103 -12.39 11.99 -3.01
CA THR A 103 -12.81 10.97 -3.99
C THR A 103 -14.33 10.97 -4.19
N SER A 104 -15.10 11.31 -3.15
CA SER A 104 -16.57 11.42 -3.22
C SER A 104 -17.09 12.53 -4.15
N VAL A 105 -16.25 13.55 -4.44
CA VAL A 105 -16.63 14.69 -5.28
C VAL A 105 -16.12 14.61 -6.71
N PHE A 106 -15.46 13.50 -7.09
CA PHE A 106 -14.95 13.29 -8.43
C PHE A 106 -16.07 13.37 -9.50
N PRO A 107 -15.89 14.15 -10.58
CA PRO A 107 -16.74 14.09 -11.75
C PRO A 107 -16.79 12.66 -12.33
N ALA A 108 -17.87 12.33 -13.04
CA ALA A 108 -18.11 10.97 -13.55
C ALA A 108 -17.02 10.40 -14.49
N ARG A 109 -16.13 11.24 -15.03
CA ARG A 109 -15.00 10.81 -15.87
C ARG A 109 -13.70 10.65 -15.10
N TRP A 110 -13.61 11.15 -13.87
CA TRP A 110 -12.38 11.11 -13.09
C TRP A 110 -12.31 9.76 -12.40
N GLU A 111 -11.23 9.03 -12.67
CA GLU A 111 -10.97 7.73 -12.07
C GLU A 111 -9.70 7.83 -11.24
N LEU A 112 -9.78 7.44 -9.96
CA LEU A 112 -8.60 7.35 -9.12
C LEU A 112 -7.65 6.31 -9.71
N TYR A 113 -6.49 6.77 -10.16
CA TYR A 113 -5.49 5.91 -10.79
C TYR A 113 -4.43 5.46 -9.78
N GLN A 114 -3.90 6.39 -8.98
CA GLN A 114 -2.87 6.08 -8.00
C GLN A 114 -2.85 7.10 -6.86
N ILE A 115 -2.62 6.61 -5.64
CA ILE A 115 -2.30 7.44 -4.47
C ILE A 115 -0.81 7.29 -4.17
N VAL A 116 -0.10 8.42 -4.18
CA VAL A 116 1.31 8.53 -3.83
C VAL A 116 1.45 9.28 -2.50
N THR A 117 2.13 8.68 -1.54
CA THR A 117 2.42 9.30 -0.24
C THR A 117 3.92 9.56 -0.14
N THR A 118 4.32 10.82 0.00
CA THR A 118 5.71 11.16 0.38
C THR A 118 5.84 11.25 1.89
N VAL A 119 6.98 10.82 2.43
CA VAL A 119 7.30 10.90 3.86
C VAL A 119 8.75 11.35 4.04
N ASP A 120 8.99 12.32 4.92
CA ASP A 120 10.35 12.62 5.36
C ASP A 120 10.80 11.57 6.39
N ALA A 121 11.81 10.78 6.05
CA ALA A 121 12.30 9.72 6.92
C ALA A 121 12.84 10.24 8.26
N SER A 122 13.37 11.47 8.31
CA SER A 122 13.94 12.08 9.51
C SER A 122 12.89 12.43 10.57
N THR A 123 11.64 12.66 10.15
CA THR A 123 10.53 13.03 11.04
C THR A 123 9.55 11.88 11.26
N PHE A 124 9.69 10.78 10.52
CA PHE A 124 8.79 9.63 10.56
C PHE A 124 8.56 9.09 11.99
N ALA A 125 9.61 8.89 12.78
CA ALA A 125 9.48 8.35 14.14
C ALA A 125 8.69 9.30 15.06
N LEU A 126 8.93 10.60 14.94
CA LEU A 126 8.23 11.62 15.72
C LEU A 126 6.75 11.68 15.36
N TYR A 127 6.43 11.68 14.07
CA TYR A 127 5.05 11.72 13.61
C TYR A 127 4.31 10.41 13.88
N SER A 128 4.97 9.26 13.75
CA SER A 128 4.37 7.97 14.11
C SER A 128 4.00 7.91 15.60
N ALA A 129 4.82 8.48 16.48
CA ALA A 129 4.56 8.49 17.91
C ALA A 129 3.44 9.46 18.34
N ASN A 130 3.29 10.61 17.68
CA ASN A 130 2.39 11.68 18.13
C ASN A 130 1.14 11.87 17.24
N MET A 131 1.25 11.49 15.98
CA MET A 131 0.25 11.66 14.91
C MET A 131 0.02 10.34 14.17
N GLY A 132 0.22 9.23 14.89
CA GLY A 132 0.14 7.86 14.38
C GLY A 132 -1.08 7.58 13.50
N PRO A 133 -2.31 7.90 13.91
CA PRO A 133 -3.50 7.63 13.08
C PRO A 133 -3.47 8.28 11.69
N MET A 134 -2.97 9.52 11.57
CA MET A 134 -2.94 10.23 10.29
C MET A 134 -1.77 9.77 9.41
N MET A 135 -0.58 9.55 10.00
CA MET A 135 0.54 8.93 9.29
C MET A 135 0.14 7.54 8.75
N PHE A 136 -0.57 6.77 9.56
CA PHE A 136 -1.06 5.45 9.19
C PHE A 136 -2.12 5.52 8.09
N GLU A 137 -3.06 6.47 8.14
CA GLU A 137 -4.03 6.70 7.05
C GLU A 137 -3.32 6.97 5.71
N HIS A 138 -2.29 7.82 5.69
CA HIS A 138 -1.53 8.09 4.47
C HIS A 138 -0.76 6.87 3.94
N ILE A 139 -0.17 6.06 4.82
CA ILE A 139 0.59 4.87 4.41
C ILE A 139 -0.37 3.76 3.94
N THR A 140 -1.46 3.51 4.66
CA THR A 140 -2.43 2.44 4.37
C THR A 140 -3.23 2.65 3.08
N THR A 141 -3.47 3.90 2.70
CA THR A 141 -4.23 4.23 1.48
C THR A 141 -3.37 4.35 0.24
N ALA A 142 -2.05 4.46 0.39
CA ALA A 142 -1.12 4.64 -0.72
C ALA A 142 -0.96 3.38 -1.58
N ASP A 143 -0.82 3.58 -2.89
CA ASP A 143 -0.30 2.56 -3.80
C ASP A 143 1.24 2.65 -3.88
N LEU A 144 1.80 3.85 -3.68
CA LEU A 144 3.23 4.13 -3.64
C LEU A 144 3.57 5.00 -2.42
N VAL A 145 4.52 4.56 -1.61
CA VAL A 145 5.10 5.35 -0.51
C VAL A 145 6.56 5.66 -0.83
N VAL A 146 6.94 6.93 -0.76
CA VAL A 146 8.30 7.39 -0.98
C VAL A 146 8.82 8.02 0.30
N PHE A 147 9.73 7.33 0.99
CA PHE A 147 10.52 7.92 2.06
C PHE A 147 11.68 8.66 1.44
N ASN A 148 11.79 9.96 1.67
CA ASN A 148 12.93 10.75 1.20
C ASN A 148 13.84 11.17 2.36
N ARG A 149 14.99 11.75 2.00
CA ARG A 149 16.03 12.21 2.93
C ARG A 149 16.57 11.06 3.78
N CYS A 150 16.56 9.85 3.23
CA CYS A 150 17.05 8.67 3.93
C CYS A 150 18.58 8.74 4.08
N THR A 151 19.05 8.55 5.31
CA THR A 151 20.43 8.14 5.60
C THR A 151 20.45 6.63 5.83
N ASP A 152 21.62 6.00 5.82
CA ASP A 152 21.74 4.56 6.12
C ASP A 152 21.10 4.20 7.47
N ALA A 153 21.29 5.04 8.49
CA ALA A 153 20.69 4.85 9.81
C ALA A 153 19.16 4.96 9.78
N LEU A 154 18.60 5.85 8.95
CA LEU A 154 17.15 5.97 8.78
C LEU A 154 16.58 4.79 8.00
N LYS A 155 17.28 4.30 6.96
CA LYS A 155 16.89 3.08 6.24
C LYS A 155 16.82 1.89 7.19
N GLU A 156 17.87 1.69 8.00
CA GLU A 156 17.89 0.63 9.02
C GLU A 156 16.72 0.73 10.00
N MET A 157 16.41 1.94 10.48
CA MET A 157 15.24 2.18 11.34
C MET A 157 13.91 1.82 10.65
N LEU A 158 13.73 2.20 9.38
CA LEU A 158 12.53 1.89 8.60
C LEU A 158 12.40 0.37 8.33
N TYR A 159 13.51 -0.34 8.13
CA TYR A 159 13.51 -1.80 8.02
C TYR A 159 13.06 -2.44 9.34
N GLN A 160 13.60 -1.98 10.47
CA GLN A 160 13.22 -2.49 11.80
C GLN A 160 11.75 -2.21 12.14
N LYS A 161 11.20 -1.07 11.69
CA LYS A 161 9.80 -0.68 11.91
C LYS A 161 8.79 -1.43 11.04
N ASN A 162 9.24 -2.29 10.13
CA ASN A 162 8.41 -3.08 9.23
C ASN A 162 7.27 -2.26 8.60
N ILE A 163 7.59 -1.13 7.94
CA ILE A 163 6.59 -0.21 7.37
C ILE A 163 5.65 -0.92 6.40
N ARG A 164 6.15 -1.95 5.71
CA ARG A 164 5.35 -2.78 4.81
C ARG A 164 4.20 -3.49 5.52
N ALA A 165 4.28 -3.71 6.84
CA ALA A 165 3.15 -4.19 7.63
C ALA A 165 1.95 -3.27 7.60
N MET A 166 2.20 -1.97 7.61
CA MET A 166 1.15 -0.96 7.58
C MET A 166 0.40 -0.99 6.25
N ASN A 167 1.11 -1.23 5.15
CA ASN A 167 0.50 -1.43 3.83
C ASN A 167 1.26 -2.48 3.01
N PRO A 168 0.85 -3.76 3.08
CA PRO A 168 1.52 -4.85 2.36
C PRO A 168 1.47 -4.73 0.84
N ARG A 169 0.56 -3.91 0.31
CA ARG A 169 0.33 -3.73 -1.13
C ARG A 169 1.03 -2.52 -1.71
N ALA A 170 1.44 -1.56 -0.88
CA ALA A 170 2.16 -0.39 -1.37
C ALA A 170 3.53 -0.82 -1.89
N THR A 171 3.92 -0.24 -3.02
CA THR A 171 5.34 -0.16 -3.40
C THR A 171 5.99 0.88 -2.51
N ILE A 172 7.15 0.57 -1.92
CA ILE A 172 7.85 1.48 -1.01
C ILE A 172 9.25 1.74 -1.53
N TYR A 173 9.57 3.01 -1.78
CA TYR A 173 10.92 3.46 -2.15
C TYR A 173 11.56 4.26 -1.01
N LEU A 174 12.86 4.07 -0.81
CA LEU A 174 13.69 4.86 0.09
C LEU A 174 14.69 5.68 -0.74
N ASP A 175 14.42 6.97 -0.88
CA ASP A 175 15.27 7.93 -1.58
C ASP A 175 16.25 8.56 -0.59
N ASP A 176 17.54 8.34 -0.84
CA ASP A 176 18.60 8.89 0.00
C ASP A 176 18.93 10.35 -0.34
N VAL A 177 19.78 10.93 0.51
CA VAL A 177 20.22 12.33 0.37
C VAL A 177 21.12 12.58 -0.85
N ASP A 178 21.66 11.51 -1.45
CA ASP A 178 22.55 11.56 -2.61
C ASP A 178 21.82 11.35 -3.94
N GLY A 179 20.50 11.14 -3.88
CA GLY A 179 19.64 10.96 -5.06
C GLY A 179 19.54 9.51 -5.55
N ASN A 180 19.99 8.52 -4.76
CA ASN A 180 19.73 7.12 -5.07
C ASN A 180 18.39 6.70 -4.48
N SER A 181 17.69 5.82 -5.21
CA SER A 181 16.43 5.23 -4.79
C SER A 181 16.60 3.73 -4.63
N GLU A 182 16.12 3.17 -3.51
CA GLU A 182 16.06 1.73 -3.28
C GLU A 182 14.64 1.24 -3.05
N ASP A 183 14.34 0.08 -3.62
CA ASP A 183 13.10 -0.66 -3.37
C ASP A 183 13.20 -1.35 -1.99
N TYR A 184 12.37 -0.93 -1.05
CA TYR A 184 12.33 -1.44 0.32
C TYR A 184 12.21 -2.97 0.35
N ALA A 185 11.41 -3.57 -0.53
CA ALA A 185 11.12 -4.99 -0.50
C ALA A 185 12.31 -5.87 -0.94
N ARG A 186 13.25 -5.30 -1.70
CA ARG A 186 14.44 -6.04 -2.18
C ARG A 186 15.52 -6.19 -1.11
N ASN A 187 15.59 -5.23 -0.19
CA ASN A 187 16.65 -5.14 0.80
C ASN A 187 16.20 -5.58 2.20
N MET A 188 14.93 -5.96 2.37
CA MET A 188 14.41 -6.45 3.63
C MET A 188 14.94 -7.88 3.92
N PRO A 189 15.71 -8.10 5.00
CA PRO A 189 16.17 -9.42 5.35
C PRO A 189 14.97 -10.29 5.79
N LEU A 190 14.80 -11.44 5.15
CA LEU A 190 13.81 -12.43 5.58
C LEU A 190 14.40 -13.31 6.69
N PRO A 191 13.67 -13.57 7.79
CA PRO A 191 14.13 -14.41 8.89
C PRO A 191 14.10 -15.91 8.57
N PHE A 192 13.56 -16.28 7.41
CA PHE A 192 13.44 -17.66 6.93
C PHE A 192 14.11 -17.84 5.55
N ASP A 193 14.59 -19.06 5.28
CA ASP A 193 15.28 -19.41 4.04
C ASP A 193 14.27 -19.78 2.92
N LEU A 194 14.16 -18.92 1.90
CA LEU A 194 13.30 -19.16 0.74
C LEU A 194 13.74 -20.35 -0.13
N ASN A 195 14.95 -20.88 0.05
CA ASN A 195 15.48 -21.99 -0.74
C ASN A 195 15.33 -23.35 -0.04
N ALA A 196 14.81 -23.40 1.18
CA ALA A 196 14.53 -24.64 1.87
C ALA A 196 13.45 -25.46 1.14
N ASP A 197 13.54 -26.81 1.22
CA ASP A 197 12.51 -27.71 0.68
C ASP A 197 11.12 -27.43 1.27
N ILE A 198 11.11 -27.05 2.56
CA ILE A 198 9.95 -26.52 3.26
C ILE A 198 10.42 -25.25 3.97
N ILE A 199 9.84 -24.10 3.59
CA ILE A 199 10.07 -22.84 4.29
C ILE A 199 9.26 -22.88 5.59
N ASP A 200 9.96 -23.03 6.72
CA ASP A 200 9.34 -23.05 8.04
C ASP A 200 9.21 -21.61 8.56
N ILE A 201 7.97 -21.17 8.78
CA ILE A 201 7.66 -19.82 9.25
C ILE A 201 7.42 -19.88 10.75
N GLY A 202 8.30 -19.24 11.52
CA GLY A 202 8.18 -19.08 12.97
C GLY A 202 6.92 -18.32 13.38
N ASP A 203 6.52 -18.46 14.64
CA ASP A 203 5.34 -17.74 15.16
C ASP A 203 5.62 -16.22 15.18
N GLU A 204 6.86 -15.83 15.44
CA GLU A 204 7.39 -14.47 15.38
C GLU A 204 7.49 -13.93 13.95
N ASP A 205 7.72 -14.80 12.97
CA ASP A 205 7.95 -14.43 11.57
C ASP A 205 6.68 -14.39 10.74
N TYR A 206 5.57 -14.91 11.27
CA TYR A 206 4.29 -15.04 10.57
C TYR A 206 3.83 -13.72 9.95
N GLY A 207 3.96 -12.63 10.70
CA GLY A 207 3.56 -11.31 10.23
C GLY A 207 4.36 -10.88 9.00
N LEU A 208 5.68 -10.97 9.09
CA LEU A 208 6.59 -10.63 8.00
C LEU A 208 6.36 -11.52 6.78
N TRP A 209 6.19 -12.82 6.98
CA TRP A 209 5.84 -13.75 5.90
C TRP A 209 4.53 -13.35 5.21
N TYR A 210 3.47 -13.08 5.96
CA TYR A 210 2.18 -12.69 5.40
C TYR A 210 2.31 -11.41 4.55
N ILE A 211 3.05 -10.42 5.04
CA ILE A 211 3.28 -9.16 4.33
C ILE A 211 4.09 -9.39 3.06
N ASP A 212 5.21 -10.10 3.15
CA ASP A 212 6.10 -10.33 2.03
C ASP A 212 5.43 -11.16 0.93
N ALA A 213 4.71 -12.21 1.30
CA ALA A 213 3.94 -13.04 0.37
C ALA A 213 2.73 -12.29 -0.24
N THR A 214 2.18 -11.28 0.45
CA THR A 214 1.11 -10.44 -0.11
C THR A 214 1.66 -9.45 -1.13
N GLY A 215 2.79 -8.81 -0.83
CA GLY A 215 3.32 -7.76 -1.69
C GLY A 215 4.21 -8.27 -2.83
N ASP A 216 4.85 -9.44 -2.69
CA ASP A 216 5.57 -10.10 -3.79
C ASP A 216 5.27 -11.62 -3.77
N PRO A 217 4.06 -12.02 -4.22
CA PRO A 217 3.64 -13.41 -4.20
C PRO A 217 4.50 -14.32 -5.08
N SER A 218 5.17 -13.76 -6.10
CA SER A 218 6.01 -14.51 -7.04
C SER A 218 7.20 -15.19 -6.37
N LYS A 219 7.70 -14.65 -5.25
CA LYS A 219 8.75 -15.27 -4.42
C LYS A 219 8.36 -16.64 -3.90
N TYR A 220 7.07 -16.92 -3.74
CA TYR A 220 6.57 -18.13 -3.11
C TYR A 220 5.96 -19.12 -4.11
N ASP A 221 5.79 -18.76 -5.39
CA ASP A 221 5.16 -19.62 -6.37
C ASP A 221 5.89 -20.98 -6.51
N GLY A 222 5.12 -22.07 -6.39
CA GLY A 222 5.63 -23.43 -6.43
C GLY A 222 6.42 -23.88 -5.17
N LYS A 223 6.59 -23.02 -4.17
CA LYS A 223 7.27 -23.38 -2.92
C LYS A 223 6.33 -24.08 -1.94
N THR A 224 6.92 -24.83 -1.00
CA THR A 224 6.19 -25.42 0.13
C THR A 224 6.51 -24.65 1.39
N ILE A 225 5.47 -24.25 2.13
CA ILE A 225 5.59 -23.53 3.39
C ILE A 225 5.00 -24.35 4.53
N ARG A 226 5.51 -24.13 5.74
CA ARG A 226 4.95 -24.68 6.97
C ARG A 226 4.83 -23.59 8.01
N PHE A 227 3.67 -23.51 8.65
CA PHE A 227 3.40 -22.48 9.64
C PHE A 227 2.29 -22.89 10.60
N ARG A 228 2.21 -22.22 11.75
CA ARG A 228 1.13 -22.38 12.71
C ARG A 228 0.08 -21.30 12.48
N ALA A 229 -1.19 -21.69 12.50
CA ALA A 229 -2.29 -20.76 12.30
C ALA A 229 -3.56 -21.23 13.00
N GLN A 230 -4.49 -20.29 13.12
CA GLN A 230 -5.85 -20.55 13.55
C GLN A 230 -6.75 -20.79 12.33
N VAL A 231 -7.61 -21.80 12.42
CA VAL A 231 -8.58 -22.13 11.36
C VAL A 231 -9.69 -21.09 11.31
N TYR A 232 -9.88 -20.46 10.16
CA TYR A 232 -11.12 -19.79 9.81
C TYR A 232 -11.89 -20.56 8.74
N VAL A 233 -13.12 -20.92 9.09
CA VAL A 233 -14.13 -21.51 8.20
C VAL A 233 -15.42 -20.69 8.35
N GLY A 234 -16.09 -20.37 7.25
CA GLY A 234 -17.27 -19.51 7.26
C GLY A 234 -18.00 -19.49 5.92
N GLY A 235 -19.19 -18.89 5.87
CA GLY A 235 -20.06 -18.92 4.67
C GLY A 235 -19.46 -18.24 3.43
N ASN A 236 -18.49 -17.34 3.61
CA ASN A 236 -17.79 -16.65 2.52
C ASN A 236 -16.55 -17.42 2.02
N VAL A 237 -16.23 -18.58 2.62
CA VAL A 237 -15.10 -19.42 2.20
C VAL A 237 -15.61 -20.51 1.25
N PRO A 238 -15.01 -20.69 0.06
CA PRO A 238 -15.40 -21.74 -0.88
C PRO A 238 -15.38 -23.15 -0.26
N SER A 239 -16.28 -24.02 -0.71
CA SER A 239 -16.29 -25.43 -0.29
C SER A 239 -14.97 -26.12 -0.66
N GLY A 240 -14.47 -26.99 0.22
CA GLY A 240 -13.16 -27.62 0.06
C GLY A 240 -11.99 -26.68 0.36
N SER A 241 -12.24 -25.56 1.05
CA SER A 241 -11.21 -24.61 1.46
C SER A 241 -11.45 -24.11 2.89
N PHE A 242 -10.40 -23.57 3.48
CA PHE A 242 -10.42 -22.82 4.73
C PHE A 242 -9.40 -21.67 4.64
N VAL A 243 -9.36 -20.78 5.63
CA VAL A 243 -8.35 -19.74 5.73
C VAL A 243 -7.54 -19.99 7.00
N PRO A 244 -6.34 -20.59 6.92
CA PRO A 244 -5.39 -20.58 8.03
C PRO A 244 -4.85 -19.16 8.18
N GLY A 245 -5.09 -18.55 9.34
CA GLY A 245 -4.67 -17.19 9.60
C GLY A 245 -4.31 -16.93 11.06
N ARG A 246 -3.78 -15.74 11.33
CA ARG A 246 -3.57 -15.23 12.69
C ARG A 246 -4.13 -13.82 12.79
N PHE A 247 -4.53 -13.43 13.99
CA PHE A 247 -4.95 -12.06 14.26
C PHE A 247 -3.72 -11.17 14.41
N GLY A 248 -3.63 -10.10 13.62
CA GLY A 248 -2.53 -9.15 13.64
C GLY A 248 -2.98 -7.77 14.10
N MET A 249 -2.13 -7.12 14.89
CA MET A 249 -2.29 -5.74 15.35
C MET A 249 -1.39 -4.82 14.51
N VAL A 250 -1.94 -4.27 13.43
CA VAL A 250 -1.16 -3.49 12.45
C VAL A 250 -0.92 -2.04 12.92
N CYS A 251 -1.90 -1.42 13.59
CA CYS A 251 -1.84 -0.02 14.04
C CYS A 251 -2.09 0.13 15.55
N CYS A 252 -3.18 -0.44 16.07
CA CYS A 252 -3.56 -0.32 17.47
C CYS A 252 -4.41 -1.51 17.91
N ALA A 253 -4.65 -1.64 19.22
CA ALA A 253 -5.40 -2.75 19.80
C ALA A 253 -6.88 -2.81 19.36
N ASP A 254 -7.43 -1.70 18.86
CA ASP A 254 -8.81 -1.64 18.36
C ASP A 254 -8.93 -2.08 16.88
N ASP A 255 -7.81 -2.17 16.15
CA ASP A 255 -7.74 -2.57 14.72
C ASP A 255 -7.07 -3.94 14.53
N VAL A 256 -7.61 -4.96 15.20
CA VAL A 256 -7.16 -6.34 15.05
C VAL A 256 -7.76 -6.96 13.79
N THR A 257 -6.90 -7.33 12.84
CA THR A 257 -7.31 -7.92 11.55
C THR A 257 -6.93 -9.39 11.47
N PHE A 258 -7.78 -10.23 10.87
CA PHE A 258 -7.43 -11.63 10.59
C PHE A 258 -6.60 -11.72 9.31
N LEU A 259 -5.35 -12.13 9.43
CA LEU A 259 -4.35 -12.21 8.37
C LEU A 259 -4.18 -13.66 7.94
N GLY A 260 -4.63 -14.02 6.74
CA GLY A 260 -4.49 -15.37 6.22
C GLY A 260 -4.81 -15.44 4.73
N PHE A 261 -4.38 -16.54 4.11
CA PHE A 261 -4.59 -16.80 2.69
C PHE A 261 -5.64 -17.90 2.49
N LEU A 262 -6.33 -17.86 1.35
CA LEU A 262 -7.22 -18.96 0.98
C LEU A 262 -6.40 -20.24 0.84
N CYS A 263 -6.83 -21.31 1.52
CA CYS A 263 -6.18 -22.61 1.50
C CYS A 263 -7.14 -23.69 1.03
N ARG A 264 -6.85 -24.29 -0.13
CA ARG A 264 -7.59 -25.43 -0.66
C ARG A 264 -7.20 -26.68 0.10
N TYR A 265 -8.21 -27.34 0.67
CA TYR A 265 -8.04 -28.56 1.45
C TYR A 265 -9.33 -29.41 1.38
N PRO A 266 -9.31 -30.57 0.70
CA PRO A 266 -10.51 -31.42 0.54
C PRO A 266 -11.20 -31.81 1.86
N ASN A 267 -10.45 -31.91 2.96
CA ASN A 267 -10.97 -32.26 4.28
C ASN A 267 -11.27 -31.02 5.16
N ALA A 268 -11.43 -29.83 4.57
CA ALA A 268 -11.72 -28.59 5.31
C ALA A 268 -13.00 -28.68 6.16
N LYS A 269 -13.96 -29.53 5.78
CA LYS A 269 -15.20 -29.79 6.54
C LYS A 269 -14.96 -30.40 7.94
N ASP A 270 -13.81 -31.04 8.14
CA ASP A 270 -13.46 -31.69 9.40
C ASP A 270 -12.75 -30.73 10.36
N LEU A 271 -12.37 -29.55 9.88
CA LEU A 271 -11.75 -28.49 10.68
C LEU A 271 -12.81 -27.69 11.43
N LYS A 272 -12.48 -27.24 12.65
CA LYS A 272 -13.37 -26.38 13.44
C LYS A 272 -12.83 -24.96 13.49
N LEU A 273 -13.74 -24.01 13.41
CA LEU A 273 -13.44 -22.59 13.58
C LEU A 273 -12.67 -22.37 14.89
N ARG A 274 -11.56 -21.63 14.81
CA ARG A 274 -10.63 -21.30 15.91
C ARG A 274 -9.73 -22.42 16.43
N ASP A 275 -9.77 -23.61 15.83
CA ASP A 275 -8.76 -24.63 16.15
C ASP A 275 -7.37 -24.16 15.69
N TRP A 276 -6.36 -24.48 16.50
CA TRP A 276 -4.97 -24.25 16.15
C TRP A 276 -4.42 -25.45 15.40
N VAL A 277 -3.80 -25.17 14.26
CA VAL A 277 -3.24 -26.17 13.35
C VAL A 277 -1.85 -25.78 12.91
N ARG A 278 -1.03 -26.77 12.60
CA ARG A 278 0.16 -26.61 11.78
C ARG A 278 -0.19 -27.03 10.36
N VAL A 279 0.01 -26.12 9.44
CA VAL A 279 -0.30 -26.29 8.02
C VAL A 279 1.00 -26.44 7.27
N THR A 280 1.12 -27.49 6.46
CA THR A 280 2.13 -27.61 5.41
C THR A 280 1.40 -27.52 4.07
N ALA A 281 1.73 -26.53 3.25
CA ALA A 281 1.03 -26.25 2.01
C ALA A 281 1.98 -25.84 0.89
N SER A 282 1.64 -26.21 -0.34
CA SER A 282 2.26 -25.61 -1.53
C SER A 282 1.56 -24.29 -1.85
N VAL A 283 2.29 -23.36 -2.45
CA VAL A 283 1.78 -22.03 -2.83
C VAL A 283 1.67 -21.92 -4.35
N THR A 284 0.56 -21.37 -4.82
CA THR A 284 0.40 -20.89 -6.19
C THR A 284 0.04 -19.41 -6.19
N VAL A 285 0.39 -18.71 -7.27
CA VAL A 285 -0.04 -17.32 -7.48
C VAL A 285 -1.28 -17.30 -8.37
N GLU A 286 -2.37 -16.73 -7.88
CA GLU A 286 -3.65 -16.71 -8.59
C GLU A 286 -4.38 -15.36 -8.43
N ALA A 287 -5.10 -14.97 -9.48
CA ALA A 287 -6.03 -13.84 -9.41
C ALA A 287 -7.37 -14.30 -8.83
N LEU A 288 -7.71 -13.84 -7.63
CA LEU A 288 -9.01 -14.08 -7.00
C LEU A 288 -9.77 -12.77 -6.82
N PRO A 289 -11.13 -12.74 -6.86
CA PRO A 289 -11.89 -11.51 -6.72
C PRO A 289 -11.65 -10.73 -5.42
N GLN A 290 -11.30 -11.44 -4.34
CA GLN A 290 -10.93 -10.82 -3.06
C GLN A 290 -9.54 -10.18 -3.05
N TYR A 291 -8.72 -10.48 -4.06
CA TYR A 291 -7.43 -9.85 -4.27
C TYR A 291 -7.61 -8.69 -5.25
N ARG A 292 -6.97 -7.54 -4.95
CA ARG A 292 -6.86 -6.42 -5.90
C ARG A 292 -5.68 -6.69 -6.86
N GLY A 293 -5.64 -7.88 -7.47
CA GLY A 293 -4.52 -8.39 -8.26
C GLY A 293 -4.26 -9.88 -8.08
N GLU A 294 -3.07 -10.34 -8.47
CA GLU A 294 -2.59 -11.68 -8.14
C GLU A 294 -2.18 -11.78 -6.67
N GLY A 295 -2.40 -12.95 -6.05
CA GLY A 295 -2.02 -13.18 -4.67
C GLY A 295 -1.80 -14.67 -4.38
N PRO A 296 -1.23 -15.01 -3.21
CA PRO A 296 -0.92 -16.38 -2.89
C PRO A 296 -2.18 -17.18 -2.57
N VAL A 297 -2.25 -18.41 -3.07
CA VAL A 297 -3.26 -19.41 -2.73
C VAL A 297 -2.55 -20.65 -2.26
N LEU A 298 -2.95 -21.14 -1.09
CA LEU A 298 -2.34 -22.31 -0.47
C LEU A 298 -3.08 -23.57 -0.90
N HIS A 299 -2.34 -24.67 -1.05
CA HIS A 299 -2.88 -26.01 -1.26
C HIS A 299 -2.31 -26.91 -0.18
N ALA A 300 -3.12 -27.20 0.84
CA ALA A 300 -2.68 -27.95 2.00
C ALA A 300 -2.32 -29.38 1.61
N VAL A 301 -1.08 -29.76 1.90
CA VAL A 301 -0.58 -31.13 1.85
C VAL A 301 -0.87 -31.83 3.17
N GLU A 302 -0.70 -31.11 4.27
CA GLU A 302 -0.90 -31.62 5.63
C GLU A 302 -1.49 -30.52 6.53
N VAL A 303 -2.49 -30.90 7.33
CA VAL A 303 -3.07 -30.05 8.38
C VAL A 303 -3.17 -30.90 9.64
N VAL A 304 -2.35 -30.61 10.64
CA VAL A 304 -2.33 -31.33 11.92
C VAL A 304 -2.70 -30.40 13.07
N PRO A 305 -3.36 -30.90 14.14
CA PRO A 305 -3.58 -30.12 15.34
C PRO A 305 -2.27 -29.57 15.92
N ALA A 306 -2.31 -28.36 16.44
CA ALA A 306 -1.18 -27.72 17.11
C ALA A 306 -1.63 -27.03 18.41
N ASP A 307 -0.71 -26.93 19.36
CA ASP A 307 -0.91 -26.09 20.54
C ASP A 307 -0.92 -24.62 20.14
N ARG A 308 -1.58 -23.81 20.98
CA ARG A 308 -1.56 -22.36 20.81
C ARG A 308 -0.12 -21.82 20.88
N PRO A 309 0.25 -20.82 20.07
CA PRO A 309 1.54 -20.16 20.19
C PRO A 309 1.64 -19.40 21.52
N ALA A 310 2.86 -19.05 21.92
CA ALA A 310 3.08 -18.26 23.13
C ALA A 310 2.38 -16.90 23.06
N GLU A 311 2.49 -16.24 21.90
CA GLU A 311 1.74 -15.02 21.56
C GLU A 311 0.68 -15.37 20.53
N GLU A 312 -0.61 -15.19 20.84
CA GLU A 312 -1.68 -15.45 19.86
C GLU A 312 -1.76 -14.36 18.78
N LEU A 313 -1.53 -13.10 19.17
CA LEU A 313 -1.51 -11.96 18.28
C LEU A 313 -0.17 -11.80 17.57
N VAL A 314 -0.23 -11.37 16.32
CA VAL A 314 0.94 -10.96 15.53
C VAL A 314 1.12 -9.46 15.71
N TYR A 315 2.33 -9.06 16.09
CA TYR A 315 2.71 -7.65 16.28
C TYR A 315 3.66 -7.22 15.16
N PHE A 316 3.54 -5.97 14.72
CA PHE A 316 4.30 -5.42 13.58
C PHE A 316 5.20 -4.24 13.99
N ASN A 317 5.69 -4.28 15.23
CA ASN A 317 6.27 -3.13 15.94
C ASN A 317 7.76 -2.89 15.66
#